data_AF-A0A1F7IWE1-F1
#
_entry.id   AF-A0A1F7IWE1-F1
#
_cell.length_a   1.000
_cell.length_b   1.000
_cell.length_c   1.000
_cell.angle_alpha   90.00
_cell.angle_beta   90.00
_cell.angle_gamma   90.00
#
_symmetry.space_group_name_H-M   'P 1'
#
loop_
_entity.id
_entity.type
_entity.pdbx_description
1 polymer ?
#
loop_
_entity_poly.entity_id
_entity_poly.type
_entity_poly.pdbx_seq_one_letter_code
_entity_poly.pdbx_strand_id
1 'polypeptide(L)'
;MIFRLDRFFFDEKDIFTFFFGVFVLVAMYFRLSLEPFRSESLLVFFLFLLTTRTMTSSLRFEGYFIITLLGLVFSLFLSPYGVAVYLLVSMIVYLLTQRV
;
A
#
# COMPACT_ATOMS: atom_id res chain seq x y z
N MET A 1 -1.73 26.57 14.55
CA MET A 1 -1.64 25.19 14.04
C MET A 1 -1.54 25.27 12.52
N ILE A 2 -0.36 25.62 12.03
CA ILE A 2 -0.08 25.80 10.61
C ILE A 2 0.15 24.41 10.04
N PHE A 3 -0.76 23.96 9.17
CA PHE A 3 -0.57 22.77 8.35
C PHE A 3 0.72 22.98 7.53
N ARG A 4 1.83 22.39 7.99
CA ARG A 4 3.08 22.30 7.23
C ARG A 4 2.86 21.32 6.08
N LEU A 5 2.34 21.84 4.97
CA LEU A 5 2.20 21.14 3.69
C LEU A 5 3.55 20.85 3.00
N ASP A 6 4.68 21.34 3.55
CA ASP A 6 6.01 21.18 2.96
C ASP A 6 6.62 19.77 3.08
N ARG A 7 6.05 18.87 3.90
CA ARG A 7 6.58 17.50 4.07
C ARG A 7 5.73 16.38 3.46
N PHE A 8 4.51 16.69 3.00
CA PHE A 8 3.55 15.65 2.62
C PHE A 8 3.57 15.26 1.13
N PHE A 9 4.27 16.00 0.27
CA PHE A 9 4.18 15.81 -1.19
C PHE A 9 5.48 15.38 -1.88
N PHE A 10 6.58 15.20 -1.15
CA PHE A 10 7.89 14.89 -1.72
C PHE A 10 8.63 13.71 -1.07
N ASP A 11 7.91 12.84 -0.35
CA ASP A 11 8.46 11.54 0.05
C ASP A 11 8.15 10.54 -1.08
N GLU A 12 9.13 9.75 -1.51
CA GLU A 12 9.04 8.80 -2.64
C GLU A 12 7.84 7.84 -2.49
N LYS A 13 7.49 7.52 -1.24
CA LYS A 13 6.35 6.67 -0.86
C LYS A 13 5.00 7.30 -1.19
N ASP A 14 4.88 8.62 -1.01
CA ASP A 14 3.63 9.34 -1.24
C ASP A 14 3.37 9.49 -2.74
N ILE A 15 4.44 9.73 -3.50
CA ILE A 15 4.41 9.73 -4.97
C ILE A 15 3.97 8.36 -5.50
N PHE A 16 4.58 7.28 -5.00
CA PHE A 16 4.19 5.92 -5.37
C PHE A 16 2.71 5.64 -5.04
N THR A 17 2.28 5.95 -3.81
CA THR A 17 0.90 5.70 -3.36
C THR A 17 -0.10 6.50 -4.20
N PHE A 18 0.23 7.74 -4.54
CA PHE A 18 -0.60 8.58 -5.40
C PHE A 18 -0.73 7.99 -6.81
N PHE A 19 0.39 7.68 -7.47
CA PHE A 19 0.35 7.09 -8.82
C PHE A 19 -0.33 5.72 -8.85
N PHE A 20 -0.12 4.90 -7.82
CA PHE A 20 -0.80 3.61 -7.69
C PHE A 20 -2.31 3.80 -7.51
N GLY A 21 -2.74 4.78 -6.71
CA GLY A 21 -4.15 5.14 -6.57
C GLY A 21 -4.77 5.61 -7.88
N VAL A 22 -4.10 6.50 -8.61
CA VAL A 22 -4.53 6.95 -9.94
C VAL A 22 -4.65 5.76 -10.89
N PHE A 23 -3.66 4.87 -10.91
CA PHE A 23 -3.69 3.66 -11.73
C PHE A 23 -4.91 2.77 -11.41
N VAL A 24 -5.16 2.47 -10.14
CA VAL A 24 -6.30 1.65 -9.72
C VAL A 24 -7.63 2.32 -10.10
N LEU A 25 -7.78 3.62 -9.85
CA LEU A 25 -8.99 4.38 -10.19
C LEU A 25 -9.25 4.40 -11.70
N VAL A 26 -8.22 4.68 -12.50
CA VAL A 26 -8.31 4.67 -13.96
C VAL A 26 -8.66 3.28 -14.46
N ALA A 27 -7.99 2.24 -13.97
CA ALA A 27 -8.27 0.88 -14.40
C ALA A 27 -9.69 0.42 -14.05
N MET A 28 -10.21 0.82 -12.87
CA MET A 28 -11.60 0.56 -12.50
C MET A 28 -12.60 1.37 -13.33
N TYR A 29 -12.32 2.65 -13.59
CA TYR A 29 -13.20 3.52 -14.37
C TYR A 29 -13.34 3.04 -15.81
N PHE A 30 -12.23 2.66 -16.45
CA PHE A 30 -12.21 2.15 -17.82
C PHE A 30 -12.47 0.65 -17.92
N ARG A 31 -12.70 -0.05 -16.79
CA ARG A 31 -12.90 -1.51 -16.72
C ARG A 31 -11.81 -2.29 -17.47
N LEU A 32 -10.56 -1.85 -17.33
CA LEU A 32 -9.42 -2.52 -17.94
C LEU A 32 -9.28 -3.92 -17.30
N SER A 33 -9.08 -4.93 -18.14
CA SER A 33 -8.68 -6.25 -17.63
C SER A 33 -7.27 -6.12 -17.07
N LEU A 34 -7.15 -6.25 -15.75
CA LEU A 34 -5.88 -6.20 -15.04
C LEU A 34 -5.26 -7.59 -14.86
N GLU A 35 -5.77 -8.61 -15.56
CA GLU A 35 -5.22 -9.96 -15.50
C GLU A 35 -3.69 -9.95 -15.70
N PRO A 36 -2.92 -10.66 -14.86
CA PRO A 36 -3.34 -11.64 -13.84
C PRO A 36 -3.78 -11.06 -12.49
N PHE A 37 -3.73 -9.73 -12.31
CA PHE A 37 -4.12 -9.09 -11.06
C PHE A 37 -5.63 -9.02 -10.90
N ARG A 38 -6.10 -9.38 -9.71
CA ARG A 38 -7.50 -9.17 -9.31
C ARG A 38 -7.65 -7.71 -8.88
N SER A 39 -8.53 -6.97 -9.56
CA SER A 39 -8.81 -5.56 -9.29
C SER A 39 -9.19 -5.30 -7.82
N GLU A 40 -9.99 -6.19 -7.23
CA GLU A 40 -10.38 -6.14 -5.82
C GLU A 40 -9.18 -6.27 -4.87
N SER A 41 -8.22 -7.16 -5.19
CA SER A 41 -7.00 -7.35 -4.39
C SER A 41 -6.08 -6.13 -4.47
N LEU A 42 -5.98 -5.50 -5.65
CA LEU A 42 -5.25 -4.25 -5.82
C LEU A 42 -5.89 -3.08 -5.07
N LEU A 43 -7.22 -3.04 -4.99
CA LEU A 43 -7.95 -2.03 -4.22
C LEU A 43 -7.69 -2.20 -2.72
N VAL A 44 -7.74 -3.43 -2.20
CA VAL A 44 -7.38 -3.70 -0.80
C VAL A 44 -5.95 -3.28 -0.51
N PHE A 45 -5.03 -3.62 -1.41
CA PHE A 45 -3.63 -3.22 -1.28
C PHE A 45 -3.47 -1.69 -1.28
N PHE A 46 -4.17 -0.97 -2.16
CA PHE A 46 -4.18 0.49 -2.17
C PHE A 46 -4.72 1.09 -0.85
N LEU A 47 -5.86 0.58 -0.36
CA LEU A 47 -6.44 1.02 0.92
C LEU A 47 -5.47 0.79 2.09
N PHE A 48 -4.75 -0.33 2.07
CA PHE A 48 -3.72 -0.62 3.07
C PHE A 48 -2.58 0.40 3.01
N LEU A 49 -2.05 0.72 1.81
CA LEU A 49 -0.99 1.73 1.65
C LEU A 49 -1.42 3.10 2.16
N LEU A 50 -2.66 3.51 1.87
CA LEU A 50 -3.24 4.77 2.32
C LEU A 50 -3.39 4.80 3.85
N THR A 51 -3.89 3.71 4.43
CA THR A 51 -4.06 3.58 5.89
C THR A 51 -2.71 3.57 6.60
N THR A 52 -1.73 2.83 6.10
CA THR A 52 -0.40 2.76 6.73
C THR A 52 0.37 4.07 6.63
N ARG A 53 0.20 4.86 5.56
CA ARG A 53 0.78 6.22 5.51
C ARG A 53 0.11 7.20 6.46
N THR A 54 -1.21 7.13 6.63
CA THR A 54 -1.91 8.02 7.58
C THR A 54 -1.59 7.68 9.05
N MET A 55 -1.41 6.40 9.37
CA MET A 55 -1.16 5.94 10.74
C MET A 55 0.31 5.96 11.16
N THR A 56 1.25 5.84 10.23
CA THR A 56 2.65 5.56 10.56
C THR A 56 3.60 6.43 9.76
N SER A 57 4.07 7.53 10.38
CA SER A 57 5.16 8.34 9.81
C SER A 57 6.56 7.73 10.03
N SER A 58 6.68 6.73 10.92
CA SER A 58 7.94 6.17 11.39
C SER A 58 8.43 4.92 10.63
N LEU A 59 7.63 4.36 9.72
CA LEU A 59 8.06 3.21 8.91
C LEU A 59 9.27 3.61 8.06
N ARG A 60 10.41 2.92 8.27
CA ARG A 60 11.58 3.05 7.41
C ARG A 60 11.19 2.66 5.99
N PHE A 61 11.75 3.37 5.01
CA PHE A 61 11.41 3.20 3.60
C PHE A 61 11.59 1.75 3.14
N GLU A 62 12.67 1.09 3.56
CA GLU A 62 13.00 -0.29 3.21
C GLU A 62 11.89 -1.29 3.60
N GLY A 63 11.38 -1.19 4.83
CA GLY A 63 10.31 -2.07 5.30
C GLY A 63 8.99 -1.84 4.59
N TYR A 64 8.63 -0.57 4.39
CA TYR A 64 7.45 -0.19 3.62
C TYR A 64 7.53 -0.71 2.18
N PHE A 65 8.69 -0.57 1.54
CA PHE A 65 8.93 -1.07 0.19
C PHE A 65 8.79 -2.58 0.10
N ILE A 66 9.37 -3.34 1.04
CA ILE A 66 9.28 -4.82 1.04
C ILE A 66 7.83 -5.28 1.23
N ILE A 67 7.10 -4.71 2.19
CA ILE A 67 5.68 -5.05 2.44
C ILE A 67 4.83 -4.72 1.21
N THR A 68 5.10 -3.58 0.58
CA THR A 68 4.43 -3.13 -0.64
C THR A 68 4.70 -4.11 -1.78
N LEU A 69 5.97 -4.41 -2.04
CA LEU A 69 6.37 -5.31 -3.14
C LEU A 69 5.80 -6.72 -2.96
N LEU A 70 5.89 -7.27 -1.75
CA LEU A 70 5.31 -8.58 -1.45
C LEU A 70 3.78 -8.54 -1.54
N GLY A 71 3.13 -7.50 -1.03
CA GLY A 71 1.68 -7.33 -1.15
C GLY A 71 1.20 -7.31 -2.60
N LEU A 72 1.97 -6.67 -3.48
CA LEU A 72 1.71 -6.62 -4.92
C LEU A 72 1.88 -8.02 -5.54
N VAL A 73 2.92 -8.76 -5.20
CA VAL A 73 3.10 -10.16 -5.66
C VAL A 73 1.97 -11.05 -5.13
N PHE A 74 1.61 -10.95 -3.86
CA PHE A 74 0.55 -11.77 -3.28
C PHE A 74 -0.83 -11.41 -3.84
N SER A 75 -1.05 -10.18 -4.32
CA SER A 75 -2.29 -9.81 -5.00
C SER A 75 -2.57 -10.58 -6.29
N LEU A 76 -1.54 -11.23 -6.87
CA LEU A 76 -1.68 -12.14 -8.01
C LEU A 76 -2.33 -13.47 -7.62
N PHE A 77 -2.06 -13.95 -6.41
CA PHE A 77 -2.40 -15.32 -5.99
C PHE A 77 -3.53 -15.37 -4.97
N LEU A 78 -3.62 -14.36 -4.09
CA LEU A 78 -4.55 -14.32 -2.98
C LEU A 78 -5.83 -13.57 -3.33
N SER A 79 -6.92 -14.01 -2.70
CA SER A 79 -8.17 -13.26 -2.66
C SER A 79 -7.97 -11.92 -1.91
N PRO A 80 -8.87 -10.95 -2.07
CA PRO A 80 -8.76 -9.64 -1.41
C PRO A 80 -8.63 -9.77 0.12
N TYR A 81 -9.37 -10.70 0.72
CA TYR A 81 -9.27 -11.03 2.14
C TYR A 81 -7.91 -11.61 2.52
N GLY A 82 -7.37 -12.52 1.71
CA GLY A 82 -6.04 -13.09 1.93
C GLY A 82 -4.93 -12.04 1.88
N VAL A 83 -5.03 -11.10 0.92
CA VAL A 83 -4.11 -9.96 0.82
C VAL A 83 -4.22 -9.05 2.06
N ALA A 84 -5.44 -8.74 2.51
CA ALA A 84 -5.65 -7.92 3.71
C ALA A 84 -5.00 -8.56 4.96
N VAL A 85 -5.24 -9.85 5.19
CA VAL A 85 -4.66 -10.58 6.32
C VAL A 85 -3.15 -10.61 6.22
N TYR A 86 -2.60 -10.90 5.03
CA TYR A 86 -1.16 -10.92 4.80
C TYR A 86 -0.50 -9.58 5.13
N LEU A 87 -1.07 -8.47 4.65
CA LEU A 87 -0.55 -7.12 4.87
C LEU A 87 -0.60 -6.73 6.35
N LEU A 88 -1.70 -7.10 7.03
CA LEU A 88 -1.89 -6.84 8.46
C LEU A 88 -0.84 -7.61 9.30
N VAL A 89 -0.66 -8.91 9.02
CA VAL A 89 0.36 -9.74 9.70
C VAL A 89 1.75 -9.19 9.44
N SER A 90 2.07 -8.85 8.19
CA SER A 90 3.38 -8.31 7.80
C SER A 90 3.69 -7.00 8.53
N MET A 91 2.68 -6.13 8.69
CA MET A 91 2.80 -4.88 9.44
C MET A 91 3.03 -5.13 10.94
N ILE A 92 2.30 -6.07 11.55
CA ILE A 92 2.50 -6.44 12.96
C ILE A 92 3.92 -6.96 13.17
N VAL A 93 4.38 -7.88 12.33
CA VAL A 93 5.72 -8.45 12.41
C VAL A 93 6.77 -7.35 12.31
N TYR A 94 6.64 -6.45 11.33
CA TYR A 94 7.55 -5.33 11.18
C TYR A 94 7.61 -4.44 12.44
N LEU A 95 6.45 -4.08 13.00
CA LEU A 95 6.38 -3.26 14.21
C LEU A 95 7.03 -3.95 15.43
N LEU A 96 6.86 -5.27 15.55
CA LEU A 96 7.50 -6.05 16.61
C LEU A 96 9.02 -6.11 16.42
N THR A 97 9.51 -6.33 15.20
CA THR A 97 10.95 -6.38 14.89
C THR A 97 11.63 -5.04 15.15
N GLN A 98 10.96 -3.90 14.94
CA GLN A 98 11.56 -2.59 15.21
C GLN A 98 11.64 -2.21 16.70
N ARG A 99 10.91 -2.92 17.58
CA ARG A 99 10.95 -2.68 19.03
C ARG A 99 12.07 -3.44 19.74
N VAL A 100 12.64 -4.44 19.09
CA VAL A 100 13.81 -5.21 19.57
C VAL A 100 15.08 -4.52 19.10
#